data_AF-A0A7X9KKG6-F1
#
_entry.id   AF-A0A7X9KKG6-F1
#
_cell.length_a   1.000
_cell.length_b   1.000
_cell.length_c   1.000
_cell.angle_alpha   90.00
_cell.angle_beta   90.00
_cell.angle_gamma   90.00
#
_symmetry.space_group_name_H-M   'P 1'
#
loop_
_entity.id
_entity.type
_entity.pdbx_description
1 polymer ?
#
loop_
_entity_poly.entity_id
_entity_poly.type
_entity_poly.pdbx_seq_one_letter_code
_entity_poly.pdbx_strand_id
1 'polypeptide(L)'
;MNPPAMEHFLLTRFNVRLADRPPASDQWLRDRLRLFTTFTVPSVQSQTCTEFRWLALCDEASPAWLREELAQVALLEPVWVHDAWSPGVPAEVVHELRAGADGLVITSRVDNDDAIARTYIARVQAAATEEGFVNFTSGAQWTQGRLYRRLDPSNPFISRVEKGRRAATVFAADHNKLAALGPIRQFGD
;
A
#
# COMPACT_ATOMS: atom_id res chain seq x y z
N MET A 1 9.97 25.61 -2.04
CA MET A 1 8.69 25.08 -2.58
C MET A 1 7.71 25.05 -1.43
N ASN A 2 6.46 25.48 -1.65
CA ASN A 2 5.41 25.29 -0.64
C ASN A 2 5.15 23.78 -0.50
N PRO A 3 4.86 23.29 0.72
CA PRO A 3 4.50 21.89 0.90
C PRO A 3 3.26 21.54 0.07
N PRO A 4 3.18 20.32 -0.51
CA PRO A 4 2.00 19.89 -1.23
C PRO A 4 0.78 19.89 -0.31
N ALA A 5 -0.39 20.27 -0.86
CA ALA A 5 -1.64 20.25 -0.13
C ALA A 5 -2.09 18.81 0.23
N MET A 6 -1.57 17.82 -0.48
CA MET A 6 -1.87 16.40 -0.33
C MET A 6 -0.64 15.56 -0.69
N GLU A 7 -0.28 14.60 0.15
CA GLU A 7 0.77 13.61 -0.10
C GLU A 7 0.15 12.22 -0.08
N HIS A 8 0.42 11.40 -1.11
CA HIS A 8 -0.15 10.05 -1.23
C HIS A 8 0.96 9.00 -1.25
N PHE A 9 0.94 8.11 -0.28
CA PHE A 9 1.80 6.95 -0.18
C PHE A 9 1.01 5.66 -0.49
N LEU A 10 1.41 4.94 -1.53
CA LEU A 10 0.97 3.58 -1.78
C LEU A 10 1.96 2.63 -1.06
N LEU A 11 1.44 1.82 -0.14
CA LEU A 11 2.26 0.98 0.72
C LEU A 11 2.09 -0.49 0.36
N THR A 12 3.20 -1.19 0.19
CA THR A 12 3.26 -2.64 0.03
C THR A 12 4.08 -3.23 1.16
N ARG A 13 3.46 -4.01 2.05
CA ARG A 13 4.21 -4.81 3.02
C ARG A 13 4.74 -6.05 2.30
N PHE A 14 5.98 -5.99 1.80
CA PHE A 14 6.52 -7.00 0.92
C PHE A 14 6.92 -8.27 1.67
N ASN A 15 7.92 -8.20 2.55
CA ASN A 15 8.41 -9.35 3.33
C ASN A 15 8.86 -9.00 4.76
N VAL A 16 8.43 -7.85 5.31
CA VAL A 16 8.77 -7.46 6.69
C VAL A 16 8.49 -8.61 7.66
N ARG A 17 9.49 -8.95 8.47
CA ARG A 17 9.46 -10.01 9.48
C ARG A 17 8.24 -9.87 10.40
N LEU A 18 7.56 -10.97 10.70
CA LEU A 18 6.61 -11.04 11.81
C LEU A 18 7.32 -11.63 13.03
N ALA A 19 7.17 -11.03 14.20
CA ALA A 19 7.94 -11.40 15.40
C ALA A 19 7.75 -12.87 15.83
N ASP A 20 6.59 -13.43 15.53
CA ASP A 20 6.17 -14.79 15.88
C ASP A 20 6.37 -15.81 14.75
N ARG A 21 7.04 -15.43 13.65
CA ARG A 21 7.24 -16.31 12.48
C ARG A 21 8.69 -16.33 12.02
N PRO A 22 9.14 -17.45 11.42
CA PRO A 22 10.43 -17.44 10.75
C PRO A 22 10.45 -16.43 9.60
N PRO A 23 11.63 -15.90 9.23
CA PRO A 23 11.79 -15.10 8.03
C PRO A 23 11.27 -15.83 6.80
N ALA A 24 10.88 -15.05 5.78
CA ALA A 24 10.49 -15.60 4.50
C ALA A 24 11.63 -16.44 3.89
N SER A 25 11.30 -17.64 3.40
CA SER A 25 12.26 -18.49 2.71
C SER A 25 12.63 -17.93 1.33
N ASP A 26 13.82 -18.28 0.82
CA ASP A 26 14.27 -17.87 -0.51
C ASP A 26 13.27 -18.29 -1.60
N GLN A 27 12.73 -19.51 -1.51
CA GLN A 27 11.68 -19.99 -2.42
C GLN A 27 10.42 -19.12 -2.39
N TRP A 28 9.94 -18.77 -1.19
CA TRP A 28 8.78 -17.89 -1.05
C TRP A 28 9.06 -16.51 -1.65
N LEU A 29 10.25 -15.94 -1.43
CA LEU A 29 10.63 -14.64 -1.98
C LEU A 29 10.66 -14.67 -3.51
N ARG A 30 11.17 -15.73 -4.13
CA ARG A 30 11.17 -15.89 -5.59
C ARG A 30 9.75 -16.01 -6.15
N ASP A 31 8.90 -16.81 -5.50
CA ASP A 31 7.51 -16.94 -5.90
C ASP A 31 6.74 -15.63 -5.75
N ARG A 32 6.99 -14.86 -4.67
CA ARG A 32 6.42 -13.53 -4.46
C ARG A 32 6.91 -12.52 -5.46
N LEU A 33 8.22 -12.47 -5.75
CA LEU A 33 8.76 -11.57 -6.76
C LEU A 33 8.14 -11.86 -8.14
N ARG A 34 7.92 -13.14 -8.49
CA ARG A 34 7.22 -13.50 -9.74
C ARG A 34 5.81 -12.92 -9.78
N LEU A 35 5.01 -13.10 -8.73
CA LEU A 35 3.65 -12.54 -8.68
C LEU A 35 3.66 -11.01 -8.72
N PHE A 36 4.55 -10.40 -7.95
CA PHE A 36 4.72 -8.96 -7.88
C PHE A 36 5.04 -8.33 -9.24
N THR A 37 6.03 -8.88 -9.94
CA THR A 37 6.44 -8.41 -11.27
C THR A 37 5.41 -8.73 -12.36
N THR A 38 4.62 -9.80 -12.19
CA THR A 38 3.56 -10.17 -13.15
C THR A 38 2.31 -9.30 -13.01
N PHE A 39 1.89 -8.98 -11.77
CA PHE A 39 0.59 -8.37 -11.49
C PHE A 39 0.69 -6.98 -10.86
N THR A 40 1.36 -6.88 -9.71
CA THR A 40 1.38 -5.65 -8.92
C THR A 40 2.12 -4.53 -9.65
N VAL A 41 3.35 -4.80 -10.10
CA VAL A 41 4.22 -3.81 -10.79
C VAL A 41 3.54 -3.20 -12.01
N PRO A 42 3.01 -3.98 -12.99
CA PRO A 42 2.32 -3.38 -14.13
C PRO A 42 1.05 -2.60 -13.73
N SER A 43 0.34 -3.02 -12.69
CA SER A 43 -0.87 -2.33 -12.25
C SER A 43 -0.60 -0.95 -11.62
N VAL A 44 0.54 -0.81 -10.92
CA VAL A 44 0.96 0.46 -10.32
C VAL A 44 1.62 1.37 -11.36
N GLN A 45 2.45 0.82 -12.25
CA GLN A 45 3.11 1.60 -13.30
C GLN A 45 2.14 2.12 -14.37
N SER A 46 0.98 1.48 -14.53
CA SER A 46 -0.06 1.92 -15.46
C SER A 46 -1.10 2.87 -14.85
N GLN A 47 -0.84 3.42 -13.66
CA GLN A 47 -1.73 4.41 -13.06
C GLN A 47 -1.81 5.67 -13.92
N THR A 48 -3.02 6.21 -14.09
CA THR A 48 -3.26 7.45 -14.85
C THR A 48 -2.84 8.71 -14.08
N CYS A 49 -2.64 8.60 -12.77
CA CYS A 49 -2.10 9.66 -11.92
C CYS A 49 -0.77 9.16 -11.33
N THR A 50 0.30 9.95 -11.50
CA THR A 50 1.66 9.65 -11.01
C THR A 50 2.04 10.46 -9.76
N GLU A 51 1.14 11.29 -9.24
CA GLU A 51 1.37 12.12 -8.05
C GLU A 51 1.21 11.30 -6.77
N PHE A 52 2.04 10.27 -6.61
CA PHE A 52 2.09 9.42 -5.42
C PHE A 52 3.49 8.81 -5.27
N ARG A 53 3.81 8.33 -4.07
CA ARG A 53 5.04 7.57 -3.79
C ARG A 53 4.70 6.13 -3.50
N TRP A 54 5.41 5.18 -4.11
CA TRP A 54 5.17 3.76 -3.91
C TRP A 54 6.27 3.14 -3.06
N LEU A 55 5.93 2.77 -1.83
CA LEU A 55 6.89 2.24 -0.86
C LEU A 55 6.69 0.73 -0.69
N ALA A 56 7.75 -0.06 -0.94
CA ALA A 56 7.79 -1.47 -0.55
C ALA A 56 8.55 -1.64 0.76
N LEU A 57 7.83 -1.94 1.83
CA LEU A 57 8.41 -2.24 3.14
C LEU A 57 8.97 -3.66 3.12
N CYS A 58 10.28 -3.80 3.27
CA CYS A 58 11.02 -5.04 3.15
C CYS A 58 11.84 -5.32 4.41
N ASP A 59 12.10 -6.59 4.75
CA ASP A 59 13.02 -6.93 5.85
C ASP A 59 14.45 -6.52 5.47
N GLU A 60 15.17 -5.82 6.34
CA GLU A 60 16.59 -5.50 6.17
C GLU A 60 17.43 -6.77 5.92
N ALA A 61 17.07 -7.91 6.49
CA ALA A 61 17.79 -9.16 6.28
C ALA A 61 17.52 -9.80 4.89
N SER A 62 16.80 -9.13 3.99
CA SER A 62 16.53 -9.62 2.65
C SER A 62 17.82 -9.89 1.85
N PRO A 63 17.87 -10.99 1.07
CA PRO A 63 19.05 -11.36 0.31
C PRO A 63 19.38 -10.33 -0.77
N ALA A 64 20.66 -10.21 -1.11
CA ALA A 64 21.16 -9.24 -2.09
C ALA A 64 20.42 -9.30 -3.43
N TRP A 65 20.14 -10.50 -3.92
CA TRP A 65 19.39 -10.68 -5.18
C TRP A 65 18.02 -10.01 -5.14
N LEU A 66 17.30 -10.04 -4.01
CA LEU A 66 15.98 -9.39 -3.91
C LEU A 66 16.12 -7.87 -3.91
N ARG A 67 17.15 -7.35 -3.24
CA ARG A 67 17.46 -5.91 -3.21
C ARG A 67 17.75 -5.40 -4.61
N GLU A 68 18.56 -6.14 -5.37
CA GLU A 68 18.90 -5.83 -6.76
C GLU A 68 17.66 -5.81 -7.66
N GLU A 69 16.82 -6.83 -7.58
CA GLU A 69 15.58 -6.94 -8.37
C GLU A 69 14.59 -5.80 -8.06
N LEU A 70 14.36 -5.51 -6.78
CA LEU A 70 13.45 -4.42 -6.38
C LEU A 70 13.99 -3.04 -6.78
N ALA A 71 15.31 -2.84 -6.82
CA ALA A 71 15.90 -1.59 -7.28
C ALA A 71 15.72 -1.33 -8.78
N GLN A 72 15.43 -2.37 -9.59
CA GLN A 72 15.14 -2.20 -11.02
C GLN A 72 13.67 -1.83 -11.29
N VAL A 73 12.79 -1.89 -10.29
CA VAL A 73 11.37 -1.60 -10.47
C VAL A 73 11.13 -0.10 -10.52
N ALA A 74 10.76 0.42 -11.69
CA ALA A 74 10.44 1.84 -11.85
C ALA A 74 9.29 2.29 -10.93
N LEU A 75 9.41 3.51 -10.38
CA LEU A 75 8.54 4.15 -9.38
C LEU A 75 8.58 3.53 -7.97
N LEU A 76 9.12 2.32 -7.81
CA LEU A 76 9.18 1.67 -6.51
C LEU A 76 10.32 2.24 -5.67
N GLU A 77 10.02 2.53 -4.42
CA GLU A 77 10.99 2.90 -3.39
C GLU A 77 11.04 1.76 -2.35
N PRO A 78 12.05 0.88 -2.39
CA PRO A 78 12.25 -0.12 -1.34
C PRO A 78 12.65 0.57 -0.03
N VAL A 79 11.93 0.25 1.04
CA VAL A 79 12.23 0.70 2.40
C VAL A 79 12.63 -0.52 3.22
N TRP A 80 13.87 -0.54 3.69
CA TRP A 80 14.43 -1.65 4.44
C TRP A 80 14.19 -1.45 5.94
N VAL A 81 13.47 -2.40 6.54
CA VAL A 81 12.95 -2.33 7.91
C VAL A 81 13.76 -3.26 8.79
N HIS A 82 14.35 -2.71 9.85
CA HIS A 82 15.11 -3.46 10.84
C HIS A 82 14.24 -4.17 11.87
N ASP A 83 13.07 -3.62 12.19
CA ASP A 83 12.20 -4.17 13.22
C ASP A 83 11.21 -5.21 12.69
N ALA A 84 10.64 -5.99 13.60
CA ALA A 84 9.48 -6.79 13.27
C ALA A 84 8.27 -5.90 12.96
N TRP A 85 7.39 -6.38 12.09
CA TRP A 85 6.20 -5.68 11.69
C TRP A 85 5.35 -5.27 12.89
N SER A 86 5.01 -3.98 12.91
CA SER A 86 3.96 -3.42 13.72
C SER A 86 3.26 -2.31 12.91
N PRO A 87 2.05 -1.89 13.29
CA PRO A 87 1.42 -0.70 12.70
C PRO A 87 2.27 0.57 12.81
N GLY A 88 3.22 0.62 13.75
CA GLY A 88 4.15 1.75 13.92
C GLY A 88 5.17 1.88 12.79
N VAL A 89 5.60 0.76 12.18
CA VAL A 89 6.60 0.75 11.10
C VAL A 89 6.18 1.62 9.90
N PRO A 90 5.02 1.39 9.25
CA PRO A 90 4.59 2.26 8.15
C PRO A 90 4.32 3.70 8.60
N ALA A 91 3.88 3.91 9.84
CA ALA A 91 3.62 5.25 10.38
C ALA A 91 4.90 6.08 10.53
N GLU A 92 5.98 5.47 11.01
CA GLU A 92 7.29 6.10 11.12
C GLU A 92 7.88 6.40 9.74
N VAL A 93 7.86 5.43 8.83
CA VAL A 93 8.32 5.61 7.44
C VAL A 93 7.59 6.77 6.75
N VAL A 94 6.25 6.80 6.84
CA VAL A 94 5.46 7.90 6.27
C VAL A 94 5.78 9.22 6.97
N HIS A 95 5.98 9.23 8.28
CA HIS A 95 6.33 10.45 9.02
C HIS A 95 7.67 11.05 8.59
N GLU A 96 8.70 10.21 8.39
CA GLU A 96 10.04 10.64 7.98
C GLU A 96 10.07 11.16 6.54
N LEU A 97 9.31 10.49 5.66
CA LEU A 97 9.32 10.77 4.23
C LEU A 97 8.45 11.96 3.82
N ARG A 98 7.61 12.44 4.73
CA ARG A 98 6.64 13.49 4.45
C ARG A 98 7.29 14.87 4.38
N ALA A 99 6.91 15.65 3.38
CA ALA A 99 7.47 16.98 3.15
C ALA A 99 6.79 18.10 3.97
N GLY A 100 5.49 17.99 4.27
CA GLY A 100 4.73 19.04 4.97
C GLY A 100 3.98 18.56 6.22
N ALA A 101 3.66 19.46 7.16
CA ALA A 101 2.84 19.12 8.33
C ALA A 101 1.34 19.41 8.14
N ASP A 102 0.99 20.31 7.22
CA ASP A 102 -0.32 20.97 7.16
C ASP A 102 -1.25 20.46 6.03
N GLY A 103 -0.75 19.58 5.16
CA GLY A 103 -1.53 18.95 4.09
C GLY A 103 -2.26 17.66 4.51
N LEU A 104 -3.10 17.13 3.62
CA LEU A 104 -3.66 15.78 3.78
C LEU A 104 -2.59 14.71 3.52
N VAL A 105 -2.63 13.62 4.28
CA VAL A 105 -1.87 12.41 3.99
C VAL A 105 -2.84 11.32 3.60
N ILE A 106 -2.58 10.72 2.45
CA ILE A 106 -3.27 9.52 2.00
C ILE A 106 -2.30 8.37 2.11
N THR A 107 -2.71 7.31 2.79
CA THR A 107 -2.03 6.02 2.72
C THR A 107 -2.96 4.99 2.11
N SER A 108 -2.55 4.39 1.00
CA SER A 108 -3.24 3.26 0.38
C SER A 108 -2.40 2.01 0.59
N ARG A 109 -3.02 0.83 0.51
CA ARG A 109 -2.30 -0.44 0.56
C ARG A 109 -2.58 -1.29 -0.68
N VAL A 110 -1.56 -2.01 -1.12
CA VAL A 110 -1.66 -3.09 -2.12
C VAL A 110 -0.69 -4.21 -1.72
N ASP A 111 -1.21 -5.44 -1.66
CA ASP A 111 -0.38 -6.61 -1.36
C ASP A 111 0.46 -6.97 -2.60
N ASN A 112 1.59 -7.65 -2.41
CA ASN A 112 2.59 -7.89 -3.47
C ASN A 112 2.21 -8.98 -4.48
N ASP A 113 1.01 -9.52 -4.39
CA ASP A 113 0.41 -10.46 -5.33
C ASP A 113 -0.94 -9.98 -5.88
N ASP A 114 -1.32 -8.74 -5.58
CA ASP A 114 -2.55 -8.11 -6.03
C ASP A 114 -2.32 -7.06 -7.13
N ALA A 115 -3.41 -6.60 -7.76
CA ALA A 115 -3.41 -5.53 -8.76
C ALA A 115 -4.50 -4.49 -8.45
N ILE A 116 -4.20 -3.22 -8.72
CA ILE A 116 -5.15 -2.11 -8.59
C ILE A 116 -5.62 -1.61 -9.98
N ALA A 117 -6.84 -1.09 -10.06
CA ALA A 117 -7.36 -0.50 -11.30
C ALA A 117 -6.48 0.68 -11.75
N ARG A 118 -6.31 0.90 -13.06
CA ARG A 118 -5.46 1.98 -13.61
C ARG A 118 -5.82 3.40 -13.16
N THR A 119 -7.05 3.60 -12.68
CA THR A 119 -7.53 4.89 -12.18
C THR A 119 -7.58 4.95 -10.65
N TYR A 120 -7.08 3.93 -9.94
CA TYR A 120 -7.23 3.80 -8.49
C TYR A 120 -6.66 5.02 -7.76
N ILE A 121 -5.41 5.41 -8.04
CA ILE A 121 -4.76 6.55 -7.40
C ILE A 121 -5.57 7.84 -7.62
N ALA A 122 -5.91 8.14 -8.88
CA ALA A 122 -6.70 9.34 -9.21
C ALA A 122 -8.05 9.37 -8.49
N ARG A 123 -8.74 8.22 -8.40
CA ARG A 123 -10.03 8.10 -7.71
C ARG A 123 -9.91 8.25 -6.20
N VAL A 124 -8.87 7.67 -5.58
CA VAL A 124 -8.59 7.85 -4.15
C VAL A 124 -8.36 9.33 -3.85
N GLN A 125 -7.50 10.00 -4.63
CA GLN A 125 -7.19 11.41 -4.42
C GLN A 125 -8.41 12.31 -4.58
N ALA A 126 -9.24 12.06 -5.61
CA ALA A 126 -10.50 12.79 -5.79
C ALA A 126 -11.49 12.58 -4.65
N ALA A 127 -11.52 11.37 -4.05
CA ALA A 127 -12.36 11.06 -2.89
C ALA A 127 -11.79 11.59 -1.57
N ALA A 128 -10.50 11.94 -1.50
CA ALA A 128 -9.82 12.33 -0.27
C ALA A 128 -10.08 13.80 0.12
N THR A 129 -11.34 14.12 0.38
CA THR A 129 -11.80 15.47 0.77
C THR A 129 -11.79 15.70 2.28
N GLU A 130 -11.89 14.64 3.07
CA GLU A 130 -11.98 14.66 4.53
C GLU A 130 -11.30 13.43 5.15
N GLU A 131 -10.99 13.50 6.44
CA GLU A 131 -10.37 12.41 7.18
C GLU A 131 -11.29 11.19 7.29
N GLY A 132 -10.70 10.00 7.33
CA GLY A 132 -11.41 8.73 7.38
C GLY A 132 -10.88 7.74 6.36
N PHE A 133 -11.75 6.87 5.86
CA PHE A 133 -11.37 5.83 4.91
C PHE A 133 -12.12 5.95 3.59
N VAL A 134 -11.45 5.58 2.51
CA VAL A 134 -11.99 5.46 1.15
C VAL A 134 -11.91 4.01 0.73
N ASN A 135 -13.05 3.42 0.40
CA ASN A 135 -13.15 2.03 -0.04
C ASN A 135 -13.90 1.92 -1.37
N PHE A 136 -13.31 1.24 -2.35
CA PHE A 136 -13.97 0.92 -3.62
C PHE A 136 -14.50 -0.50 -3.57
N THR A 137 -15.82 -0.68 -3.67
CA THR A 137 -16.46 -1.98 -3.41
C THR A 137 -16.39 -2.92 -4.61
N SER A 138 -16.25 -2.39 -5.82
CA SER A 138 -16.29 -3.11 -7.09
C SER A 138 -14.89 -3.57 -7.50
N GLY A 139 -14.67 -4.88 -7.59
CA GLY A 139 -13.39 -5.46 -7.98
C GLY A 139 -13.51 -6.82 -8.65
N ALA A 140 -12.37 -7.51 -8.76
CA ALA A 140 -12.30 -8.85 -9.29
C ALA A 140 -11.32 -9.71 -8.47
N GLN A 141 -11.56 -11.01 -8.44
CA GLN A 141 -10.69 -11.99 -7.81
C GLN A 141 -10.34 -13.09 -8.81
N TRP A 142 -9.05 -13.38 -8.95
CA TRP A 142 -8.58 -14.50 -9.74
C TRP A 142 -8.34 -15.71 -8.84
N THR A 143 -8.89 -16.86 -9.21
CA THR A 143 -8.67 -18.14 -8.52
C THR A 143 -8.89 -19.29 -9.47
N GLN A 144 -8.03 -20.32 -9.38
CA GLN A 144 -8.14 -21.56 -10.18
C GLN A 144 -8.30 -21.30 -11.69
N GLY A 145 -7.55 -20.32 -12.22
CA GLY A 145 -7.55 -19.99 -13.65
C GLY A 145 -8.78 -19.20 -14.13
N ARG A 146 -9.65 -18.74 -13.22
CA ARG A 146 -10.86 -17.99 -13.56
C ARG A 146 -10.89 -16.65 -12.84
N LEU A 147 -11.49 -15.65 -13.48
CA LEU A 147 -11.69 -14.31 -12.95
C LEU A 147 -13.16 -14.13 -12.56
N TYR A 148 -13.41 -13.69 -11.33
CA TYR A 148 -14.74 -13.46 -10.79
C TYR A 148 -14.91 -11.99 -10.43
N ARG A 149 -16.05 -11.39 -10.77
CA ARG A 149 -16.43 -10.09 -10.21
C ARG A 149 -16.68 -10.26 -8.71
N ARG A 150 -16.16 -9.35 -7.91
CA ARG A 150 -16.30 -9.36 -6.45
C ARG A 150 -16.79 -7.99 -5.99
N LEU A 151 -17.89 -8.00 -5.23
CA LEU A 151 -18.36 -6.84 -4.50
C LEU A 151 -17.97 -7.01 -3.03
N ASP A 152 -17.11 -6.15 -2.51
CA ASP A 152 -16.56 -6.30 -1.16
C ASP A 152 -16.48 -4.94 -0.43
N PRO A 153 -17.41 -4.67 0.50
CA PRO A 153 -17.43 -3.47 1.34
C PRO A 153 -16.29 -3.37 2.36
N SER A 154 -15.46 -4.41 2.48
CA SER A 154 -14.37 -4.50 3.45
C SER A 154 -13.11 -5.12 2.83
N ASN A 155 -12.81 -4.73 1.60
CA ASN A 155 -11.74 -5.31 0.80
C ASN A 155 -10.34 -4.83 1.24
N PRO A 156 -9.26 -5.50 0.80
CA PRO A 156 -7.90 -5.17 1.24
C PRO A 156 -7.31 -3.94 0.57
N PHE A 157 -7.97 -3.31 -0.42
CA PHE A 157 -7.49 -2.16 -1.20
C PHE A 157 -7.95 -0.81 -0.63
N ILE A 158 -8.23 -0.74 0.67
CA ILE A 158 -8.72 0.48 1.31
C ILE A 158 -7.62 1.55 1.40
N SER A 159 -8.04 2.82 1.43
CA SER A 159 -7.17 3.97 1.67
C SER A 159 -7.59 4.71 2.92
N ARG A 160 -6.63 5.30 3.64
CA ARG A 160 -6.85 6.15 4.79
C ARG A 160 -6.42 7.58 4.48
N VAL A 161 -7.24 8.54 4.86
CA VAL A 161 -7.02 9.98 4.74
C VAL A 161 -6.88 10.57 6.14
N GLU A 162 -5.79 11.26 6.41
CA GLU A 162 -5.44 11.83 7.71
C GLU A 162 -4.92 13.27 7.57
N LYS A 163 -5.05 14.08 8.62
CA LYS A 163 -4.42 15.41 8.74
C LYS A 163 -3.33 15.44 9.81
N GLY A 164 -2.47 16.45 9.73
CA GLY A 164 -1.45 16.72 10.74
C GLY A 164 -0.23 15.80 10.63
N ARG A 165 0.89 16.19 11.25
CA ARG A 165 2.25 15.69 10.96
C ARG A 165 2.46 14.18 11.17
N ARG A 166 1.68 13.52 12.02
CA ARG A 166 1.79 12.08 12.30
C ARG A 166 0.54 11.35 11.80
N ALA A 167 0.73 10.47 10.84
CA ALA A 167 -0.31 9.61 10.29
C ALA A 167 -0.16 8.21 10.90
N ALA A 168 -1.25 7.62 11.38
CA ALA A 168 -1.26 6.23 11.84
C ALA A 168 -1.32 5.24 10.66
N THR A 169 -1.61 5.73 9.46
CA THR A 169 -1.67 5.01 8.18
C THR A 169 -2.81 4.00 8.08
N VAL A 170 -3.02 3.49 6.87
CA VAL A 170 -3.98 2.44 6.56
C VAL A 170 -3.72 1.12 7.29
N PHE A 171 -2.50 0.91 7.81
CA PHE A 171 -2.13 -0.28 8.56
C PHE A 171 -2.38 -0.18 10.08
N ALA A 172 -3.03 0.88 10.56
CA ALA A 172 -3.36 1.04 11.98
C ALA A 172 -4.25 -0.07 12.56
N ALA A 173 -5.03 -0.75 11.72
CA ALA A 173 -5.70 -2.00 12.05
C ALA A 173 -5.83 -2.89 10.80
N ASP A 174 -6.27 -4.13 10.99
CA ASP A 174 -6.64 -5.01 9.88
C ASP A 174 -7.72 -4.33 9.03
N HIS A 175 -7.68 -4.51 7.70
CA HIS A 175 -8.60 -3.83 6.77
C HIS A 175 -10.08 -4.12 7.07
N ASN A 176 -10.39 -5.24 7.72
CA ASN A 176 -11.73 -5.63 8.15
C ASN A 176 -12.17 -5.05 9.50
N LYS A 177 -11.31 -4.29 10.18
CA LYS A 177 -11.59 -3.66 11.49
C LYS A 177 -11.53 -2.14 11.46
N LEU A 178 -11.31 -1.53 10.28
CA LEU A 178 -11.09 -0.08 10.16
C LEU A 178 -12.30 0.78 10.52
N ALA A 179 -13.52 0.22 10.48
CA ALA A 179 -14.73 0.93 10.92
C ALA A 179 -14.69 1.34 12.39
N ALA A 180 -13.86 0.67 13.22
CA ALA A 180 -13.65 1.05 14.61
C ALA A 180 -12.75 2.31 14.76
N LEU A 181 -12.01 2.68 13.72
CA LEU A 181 -11.06 3.80 13.73
C LEU A 181 -11.62 5.07 13.10
N GLY A 182 -12.68 4.98 12.30
CA GLY A 182 -13.28 6.14 11.64
C GLY A 182 -14.30 5.77 10.55
N PRO A 183 -14.97 6.78 9.97
CA PRO A 183 -15.96 6.56 8.93
C PRO A 183 -15.33 5.99 7.66
N ILE A 184 -16.03 5.04 7.02
CA ILE A 184 -15.64 4.46 5.74
C ILE A 184 -16.61 4.96 4.67
N ARG A 185 -16.09 5.70 3.69
CA ARG A 185 -16.84 6.14 2.52
C ARG A 185 -16.70 5.10 1.43
N GLN A 186 -17.85 4.57 1.00
CA GLN A 186 -17.96 3.46 0.05
C GLN A 186 -18.26 3.99 -1.34
N PHE A 187 -17.50 3.53 -2.33
CA PHE A 187 -17.68 3.89 -3.73
C PHE A 187 -17.90 2.61 -4.53
N GLY A 188 -19.10 2.47 -5.11
CA GLY A 188 -19.48 1.33 -5.92
C GLY A 188 -20.10 1.81 -7.23
N ASP A 189 -19.41 1.53 -8.33
CA ASP A 189 -19.95 1.59 -9.68
C ASP A 189 -20.01 0.16 -10.27
#